data_AF-A0A9D5SFV5-F1
#
_entry.id   AF-A0A9D5SFV5-F1
#
_cell.length_a   1.000
_cell.length_b   1.000
_cell.length_c   1.000
_cell.angle_alpha   90.00
_cell.angle_beta   90.00
_cell.angle_gamma   90.00
#
_symmetry.space_group_name_H-M   'P 1'
#
loop_
_entity.id
_entity.type
_entity.pdbx_description
1 polymer ?
#
loop_
_entity_poly.entity_id
_entity_poly.type
_entity_poly.pdbx_seq_one_letter_code
_entity_poly.pdbx_strand_id
1 'polypeptide(L)'
;MRQIKITQNITRRTEESIESYLTAISKEHMVTPDEEVELAQRIHKGDQVALEKLVRANLRFVVSVAKLYQNQGLSLSDLISEGNVGLVKAAEKFDETRGFKFISYAVWWIRQSIMQALSEQARMVRLPGNQNNLIRQIRQIQNRYEQIHNRPATIEEIADELDIEPTKVRETMAANSRGVSLDSPLQDDEDGTLLDVTPDTKLDATDASLNNESLHVELDNLLKSMLKEREALIIKETFGIDCPEKSQEEVSQELGLTRERVRQIRERALLKIRKSPNAKQLLAYL
;
A
#
# COMPACT_ATOMS: atom_id res chain seq x y z
N MET A 1 -24.46 23.49 28.18
CA MET A 1 -25.29 22.46 27.52
C MET A 1 -24.32 21.53 26.80
N ARG A 2 -24.27 20.24 27.14
CA ARG A 2 -23.37 19.28 26.47
C ARG A 2 -23.82 19.14 25.01
N GLN A 3 -22.91 19.37 24.07
CA GLN A 3 -23.13 19.14 22.65
C GLN A 3 -23.49 17.67 22.46
N ILE A 4 -24.66 17.40 21.90
CA ILE A 4 -25.04 16.06 21.45
C ILE A 4 -24.17 15.79 20.22
N LYS A 5 -23.04 15.09 20.40
CA LYS A 5 -22.30 14.49 19.28
C LYS A 5 -23.25 13.45 18.65
N ILE A 6 -23.96 13.84 17.60
CA ILE A 6 -24.70 12.90 16.75
C ILE A 6 -23.62 12.13 16.00
N THR A 7 -23.15 11.02 16.59
CA THR A 7 -22.49 9.99 15.81
C THR A 7 -23.49 9.54 14.76
N GLN A 8 -23.24 9.89 13.50
CA GLN A 8 -23.91 9.18 12.43
C GLN A 8 -23.45 7.73 12.56
N ASN A 9 -24.25 6.90 13.23
CA ASN A 9 -24.22 5.47 13.01
C ASN A 9 -24.51 5.31 11.52
N ILE A 10 -23.44 5.20 10.73
CA ILE A 10 -23.47 4.84 9.33
C ILE A 10 -24.01 3.41 9.28
N THR A 11 -25.33 3.29 9.42
CA THR A 11 -26.20 2.15 9.14
C THR A 11 -25.77 0.77 9.66
N ARG A 12 -26.55 0.25 10.63
CA ARG A 12 -26.75 -1.17 11.00
C ARG A 12 -27.22 -2.10 9.85
N ARG A 13 -27.10 -1.68 8.58
CA ARG A 13 -27.60 -2.44 7.42
C ARG A 13 -26.80 -3.72 7.15
N THR A 14 -25.51 -3.74 7.45
CA THR A 14 -24.66 -4.91 7.24
C THR A 14 -25.00 -6.04 8.22
N GLU A 15 -25.27 -5.71 9.49
CA GLU A 15 -25.72 -6.68 10.50
C GLU A 15 -27.11 -7.25 10.15
N GLU A 16 -28.06 -6.38 9.78
CA GLU A 16 -29.40 -6.79 9.29
C GLU A 16 -29.30 -7.70 8.04
N SER A 17 -28.32 -7.44 7.16
CA SER A 17 -28.09 -8.25 5.96
C SER A 17 -27.53 -9.65 6.28
N ILE A 18 -26.66 -9.78 7.29
CA ILE A 18 -26.09 -11.08 7.67
C ILE A 18 -27.15 -11.93 8.37
N GLU A 19 -27.95 -11.37 9.27
CA GLU A 19 -29.03 -12.10 9.93
C GLU A 19 -30.08 -12.62 8.95
N SER A 20 -30.44 -11.79 7.97
CA SER A 20 -31.34 -12.20 6.88
C SER A 20 -30.76 -13.36 6.07
N TYR A 21 -29.47 -13.28 5.70
CA TYR A 21 -28.77 -14.34 5.01
C TYR A 21 -28.72 -15.65 5.81
N LEU A 22 -28.36 -15.57 7.10
CA LEU A 22 -28.31 -16.73 8.01
C LEU A 22 -29.69 -17.40 8.15
N THR A 23 -30.76 -16.60 8.15
CA THR A 23 -32.14 -17.09 8.20
C THR A 23 -32.58 -17.71 6.86
N ALA A 24 -32.09 -17.21 5.73
CA ALA A 24 -32.37 -17.79 4.42
C ALA A 24 -31.71 -19.17 4.28
N ILE A 25 -30.42 -19.29 4.60
CA ILE A 25 -29.68 -20.55 4.46
C ILE A 25 -30.10 -21.61 5.48
N SER A 26 -30.73 -21.23 6.60
CA SER A 26 -31.21 -22.19 7.60
C SER A 26 -32.44 -22.96 7.14
N LYS A 27 -33.20 -22.41 6.18
CA LYS A 27 -34.38 -23.03 5.57
C LYS A 27 -34.04 -24.01 4.44
N GLU A 28 -32.80 -24.02 3.97
CA GLU A 28 -32.35 -24.92 2.91
C GLU A 28 -32.26 -26.36 3.42
N HIS A 29 -32.68 -27.31 2.58
CA HIS A 29 -32.72 -28.73 2.93
C HIS A 29 -31.32 -29.33 2.85
N MET A 30 -31.00 -30.20 3.81
CA MET A 30 -29.75 -30.96 3.78
C MET A 30 -29.87 -32.08 2.76
N VAL A 31 -28.81 -32.28 1.98
CA VAL A 31 -28.71 -33.31 0.95
C VAL A 31 -28.21 -34.60 1.61
N THR A 32 -28.80 -35.73 1.24
CA THR A 32 -28.37 -37.05 1.72
C THR A 32 -27.16 -37.56 0.92
N PRO A 33 -26.36 -38.50 1.44
CA PRO A 33 -25.21 -39.03 0.71
C PRO A 33 -25.55 -39.62 -0.67
N ASP A 34 -26.69 -40.27 -0.82
CA ASP A 34 -27.13 -40.83 -2.11
C ASP A 34 -27.51 -39.71 -3.10
N GLU A 35 -28.15 -38.65 -2.62
CA GLU A 35 -28.44 -37.46 -3.42
C GLU A 35 -27.16 -36.68 -3.79
N GLU A 36 -26.13 -36.65 -2.94
CA GLU A 36 -24.83 -36.03 -3.28
C GLU A 36 -24.23 -36.69 -4.53
N VAL A 37 -24.30 -38.02 -4.61
CA VAL A 37 -23.80 -38.80 -5.76
C VAL A 37 -24.61 -38.49 -7.02
N GLU A 38 -25.94 -38.46 -6.93
CA GLU A 38 -26.80 -38.14 -8.08
C GLU A 38 -26.54 -36.70 -8.59
N LEU A 39 -26.42 -35.74 -7.66
CA LEU A 39 -26.13 -34.36 -8.01
C LEU A 39 -24.74 -34.21 -8.62
N ALA A 40 -23.71 -34.89 -8.09
CA ALA A 40 -22.36 -34.88 -8.65
C ALA A 40 -22.33 -35.38 -10.11
N GLN A 41 -23.02 -36.49 -10.39
CA GLN A 41 -23.12 -37.04 -11.76
C GLN A 41 -23.81 -36.08 -12.73
N ARG A 42 -24.83 -35.36 -12.26
CA ARG A 42 -25.54 -34.35 -13.06
C ARG A 42 -24.69 -33.09 -13.29
N ILE A 43 -23.96 -32.66 -12.27
CA ILE A 43 -23.01 -31.54 -12.37
C ILE A 43 -21.93 -31.84 -13.42
N HIS A 44 -21.41 -33.08 -13.45
CA HIS A 44 -20.42 -33.49 -14.46
C HIS A 44 -20.97 -33.44 -15.90
N LYS A 45 -22.29 -33.58 -16.07
CA LYS A 45 -23.00 -33.41 -17.35
C LYS A 45 -23.33 -31.95 -17.68
N GLY A 46 -22.94 -31.00 -16.83
CA GLY A 46 -23.18 -29.57 -17.02
C GLY A 46 -24.52 -29.06 -16.47
N ASP A 47 -25.19 -29.81 -15.57
CA ASP A 47 -26.45 -29.38 -14.97
C ASP A 47 -26.23 -28.33 -13.88
N GLN A 48 -26.54 -27.07 -14.21
CA GLN A 48 -26.37 -25.93 -13.31
C GLN A 48 -27.40 -25.90 -12.17
N VAL A 49 -28.57 -26.51 -12.34
CA VAL A 49 -29.57 -26.61 -11.27
C VAL A 49 -29.11 -27.59 -10.20
N ALA A 50 -28.46 -28.69 -10.62
CA ALA A 50 -27.85 -29.63 -9.69
C ALA A 50 -26.70 -28.99 -8.90
N LEU A 51 -25.85 -28.19 -9.55
CA LEU A 51 -24.78 -27.43 -8.90
C LEU A 51 -25.34 -26.50 -7.83
N GLU A 52 -26.35 -25.70 -8.18
CA GLU A 52 -26.96 -24.75 -7.26
C GLU A 52 -27.59 -25.45 -6.06
N LYS A 53 -28.29 -26.58 -6.28
CA LYS A 53 -28.87 -27.38 -5.18
C LYS A 53 -27.79 -27.91 -4.23
N LEU A 54 -26.69 -28.45 -4.76
CA LEU A 54 -25.57 -28.96 -3.95
C LEU A 54 -24.90 -27.85 -3.14
N VAL A 55 -24.69 -26.68 -3.75
CA VAL A 55 -24.08 -25.51 -3.09
C VAL A 55 -25.00 -24.97 -1.99
N ARG A 56 -26.29 -24.73 -2.28
CA ARG A 56 -27.27 -24.20 -1.33
C ARG A 56 -27.40 -25.05 -0.06
N ALA A 57 -27.43 -26.37 -0.22
CA ALA A 57 -27.48 -27.31 0.90
C ALA A 57 -26.27 -27.22 1.85
N ASN A 58 -25.12 -26.76 1.33
CA ASN A 58 -23.86 -26.70 2.06
C ASN A 58 -23.45 -25.29 2.51
N LEU A 59 -24.25 -24.25 2.26
CA LEU A 59 -23.93 -22.86 2.67
C LEU A 59 -23.73 -22.71 4.19
N ARG A 60 -24.50 -23.46 4.99
CA ARG A 60 -24.38 -23.48 6.46
C ARG A 60 -22.98 -23.92 6.91
N PHE A 61 -22.38 -24.85 6.18
CA PHE A 61 -21.04 -25.34 6.47
C PHE A 61 -19.99 -24.27 6.23
N VAL A 62 -20.10 -23.49 5.15
CA VAL A 62 -19.18 -22.37 4.86
C VAL A 62 -19.16 -21.36 6.00
N VAL A 63 -20.33 -21.01 6.54
CA VAL A 63 -20.42 -20.10 7.70
C VAL A 63 -19.64 -20.64 8.90
N SER A 64 -19.73 -21.95 9.17
CA SER A 64 -18.99 -22.57 10.28
C SER A 64 -17.47 -22.49 10.10
N VAL A 65 -16.99 -22.61 8.86
CA VAL A 65 -15.56 -22.49 8.53
C VAL A 65 -15.13 -21.03 8.59
N ALA A 66 -15.90 -20.10 8.03
CA ALA A 66 -15.60 -18.67 7.99
C ALA A 66 -15.49 -18.05 9.40
N LYS A 67 -16.30 -18.52 10.36
CA LYS A 67 -16.21 -18.08 11.77
C LYS A 67 -14.82 -18.27 12.39
N LEU A 68 -14.06 -19.28 11.96
CA LEU A 68 -12.70 -19.54 12.45
C LEU A 68 -11.68 -18.48 12.01
N TYR A 69 -12.01 -17.68 10.99
CA TYR A 69 -11.14 -16.66 10.38
C TYR A 69 -11.59 -15.22 10.70
N GLN A 70 -12.51 -15.04 11.64
CA GLN A 70 -12.96 -13.72 12.07
C GLN A 70 -11.82 -12.89 12.67
N ASN A 71 -11.98 -11.56 12.64
CA ASN A 71 -11.06 -10.58 13.23
C ASN A 71 -9.65 -10.57 12.59
N GLN A 72 -9.49 -11.10 11.38
CA GLN A 72 -8.22 -11.10 10.64
C GLN A 72 -8.09 -9.98 9.59
N GLY A 73 -9.06 -9.06 9.54
CA GLY A 73 -9.04 -7.87 8.67
C GLY A 73 -10.17 -7.79 7.65
N LEU A 74 -10.92 -8.88 7.44
CA LEU A 74 -12.14 -8.90 6.64
C LEU A 74 -13.38 -9.08 7.52
N SER A 75 -14.51 -8.55 7.06
CA SER A 75 -15.80 -8.75 7.73
C SER A 75 -16.29 -10.19 7.59
N LEU A 76 -17.17 -10.64 8.49
CA LEU A 76 -17.72 -11.99 8.39
C LEU A 76 -18.48 -12.21 7.09
N SER A 77 -19.22 -11.22 6.59
CA SER A 77 -19.93 -11.32 5.30
C SER A 77 -18.98 -11.55 4.13
N ASP A 78 -17.82 -10.87 4.13
CA ASP A 78 -16.82 -11.03 3.07
C ASP A 78 -16.18 -12.42 3.13
N LEU A 79 -15.83 -12.89 4.35
CA LEU A 79 -15.29 -14.23 4.56
C LEU A 79 -16.27 -15.32 4.11
N ILE A 80 -17.57 -15.15 4.38
CA ILE A 80 -18.61 -16.08 3.93
C ILE A 80 -18.70 -16.05 2.39
N SER A 81 -18.70 -14.86 1.79
CA SER A 81 -18.80 -14.70 0.34
C SER A 81 -17.64 -15.37 -0.39
N GLU A 82 -16.41 -15.16 0.09
CA GLU A 82 -15.19 -15.78 -0.45
C GLU A 82 -15.16 -17.29 -0.20
N GLY A 83 -15.68 -17.74 0.94
CA GLY A 83 -15.88 -19.16 1.22
C GLY A 83 -16.89 -19.82 0.28
N ASN A 84 -17.97 -19.12 -0.07
CA ASN A 84 -18.97 -19.60 -1.02
C ASN A 84 -18.38 -19.76 -2.42
N VAL A 85 -17.50 -18.85 -2.86
CA VAL A 85 -16.74 -18.99 -4.11
C VAL A 85 -15.88 -20.25 -4.09
N GLY A 86 -15.23 -20.54 -2.96
CA GLY A 86 -14.49 -21.79 -2.76
C GLY A 86 -15.38 -23.04 -2.82
N LEU A 87 -16.57 -22.98 -2.23
CA LEU A 87 -17.54 -24.07 -2.25
C LEU A 87 -18.03 -24.38 -3.68
N VAL A 88 -18.33 -23.36 -4.49
CA VAL A 88 -18.74 -23.53 -5.89
C VAL A 88 -17.63 -24.24 -6.69
N LYS A 89 -16.38 -23.78 -6.55
CA LYS A 89 -15.21 -24.43 -7.20
C LYS A 89 -15.04 -25.88 -6.76
N ALA A 90 -15.34 -26.19 -5.50
CA ALA A 90 -15.31 -27.56 -5.00
C ALA A 90 -16.40 -28.41 -5.64
N ALA A 91 -17.62 -27.88 -5.77
CA ALA A 91 -18.77 -28.58 -6.35
C ALA A 91 -18.55 -28.91 -7.84
N GLU A 92 -17.92 -28.01 -8.60
CA GLU A 92 -17.57 -28.24 -10.01
C GLU A 92 -16.52 -29.35 -10.22
N LYS A 93 -15.62 -29.54 -9.24
CA LYS A 93 -14.48 -30.47 -9.33
C LYS A 93 -14.64 -31.72 -8.48
N PHE A 94 -15.78 -31.87 -7.82
CA PHE A 94 -16.04 -33.02 -6.97
C PHE A 94 -16.16 -34.29 -7.80
N ASP A 95 -15.60 -35.37 -7.29
CA ASP A 95 -15.55 -36.69 -7.93
C ASP A 95 -16.12 -37.71 -6.96
N GLU A 96 -17.33 -38.19 -7.27
CA GLU A 96 -18.10 -39.10 -6.45
C GLU A 96 -17.49 -40.50 -6.38
N THR A 97 -16.64 -40.89 -7.34
CA THR A 97 -16.07 -42.25 -7.43
C THR A 97 -15.09 -42.55 -6.29
N ARG A 98 -14.61 -41.52 -5.59
CA ARG A 98 -13.62 -41.63 -4.52
C ARG A 98 -14.20 -42.08 -3.18
N GLY A 99 -15.53 -42.15 -3.03
CA GLY A 99 -16.19 -42.72 -1.85
C GLY A 99 -16.10 -41.87 -0.57
N PHE A 100 -15.82 -40.57 -0.68
CA PHE A 100 -15.84 -39.63 0.44
C PHE A 100 -16.96 -38.61 0.28
N LYS A 101 -17.50 -38.11 1.40
CA LYS A 101 -18.52 -37.06 1.41
C LYS A 101 -18.02 -35.78 0.76
N PHE A 102 -18.92 -35.05 0.09
CA PHE A 102 -18.59 -33.79 -0.58
C PHE A 102 -17.91 -32.78 0.36
N ILE A 103 -18.42 -32.63 1.58
CA ILE A 103 -17.89 -31.69 2.57
C ILE A 103 -16.40 -31.95 2.88
N SER A 104 -15.98 -33.22 2.93
CA SER A 104 -14.58 -33.58 3.20
C SER A 104 -13.62 -33.03 2.16
N TYR A 105 -14.07 -32.94 0.90
CA TYR A 105 -13.32 -32.33 -0.20
C TYR A 105 -13.46 -30.80 -0.20
N ALA A 106 -14.67 -30.29 0.03
CA ALA A 106 -14.99 -28.87 -0.05
C ALA A 106 -14.23 -28.02 0.98
N VAL A 107 -13.94 -28.56 2.18
CA VAL A 107 -13.20 -27.84 3.23
C VAL A 107 -11.91 -27.22 2.73
N TRP A 108 -11.15 -27.95 1.91
CA TRP A 108 -9.86 -27.47 1.39
C TRP A 108 -10.04 -26.24 0.49
N TRP A 109 -11.00 -26.29 -0.43
CA TRP A 109 -11.30 -25.19 -1.34
C TRP A 109 -11.88 -23.97 -0.62
N ILE A 110 -12.76 -24.19 0.36
CA ILE A 110 -13.32 -23.12 1.19
C ILE A 110 -12.19 -22.41 1.94
N ARG A 111 -11.32 -23.17 2.63
CA ARG A 111 -10.18 -22.60 3.36
C ARG A 111 -9.22 -21.88 2.43
N GLN A 112 -8.88 -22.47 1.29
CA GLN A 112 -7.99 -21.86 0.32
C GLN A 112 -8.55 -20.52 -0.18
N SER A 113 -9.83 -20.47 -0.53
CA SER A 113 -10.49 -19.25 -1.02
C SER A 113 -10.49 -18.15 0.05
N ILE A 114 -10.86 -18.50 1.29
CA ILE A 114 -10.83 -17.56 2.42
C ILE A 114 -9.41 -17.05 2.71
N MET A 115 -8.41 -17.95 2.76
CA MET A 115 -7.03 -17.55 3.03
C MET A 115 -6.43 -16.72 1.91
N GLN A 116 -6.81 -17.00 0.65
CA GLN A 116 -6.43 -16.18 -0.49
C GLN A 116 -7.02 -14.77 -0.35
N ALA A 117 -8.32 -14.65 -0.11
CA ALA A 117 -8.97 -13.36 0.09
C ALA A 117 -8.35 -12.57 1.26
N LEU A 118 -8.04 -13.23 2.39
CA LEU A 118 -7.34 -12.61 3.50
C LEU A 118 -5.94 -12.11 3.11
N SER A 119 -5.19 -12.88 2.34
CA SER A 119 -3.86 -12.45 1.89
C SER A 119 -3.93 -11.25 0.93
N GLU A 120 -5.01 -11.13 0.16
CA GLU A 120 -5.14 -10.16 -0.92
C GLU A 120 -5.83 -8.87 -0.50
N GLN A 121 -6.82 -8.96 0.40
CA GLN A 121 -7.77 -7.88 0.71
C GLN A 121 -7.74 -7.45 2.19
N ALA A 122 -7.20 -8.25 3.12
CA ALA A 122 -7.30 -7.93 4.56
C ALA A 122 -6.44 -6.74 5.00
N ARG A 123 -5.60 -6.19 4.13
CA ARG A 123 -4.72 -5.06 4.42
C ARG A 123 -4.98 -3.92 3.46
N MET A 124 -4.92 -2.70 3.98
CA MET A 124 -4.98 -1.47 3.19
C MET A 124 -3.85 -1.41 2.14
N VAL A 125 -2.63 -1.81 2.54
CA VAL A 125 -1.50 -1.97 1.63
C VAL A 125 -1.25 -3.47 1.45
N ARG A 126 -1.45 -3.95 0.22
CA ARG A 126 -1.28 -5.37 -0.14
C ARG A 126 0.18 -5.78 -0.05
N LEU A 127 0.42 -6.91 0.61
CA LEU A 127 1.74 -7.56 0.65
C LEU A 127 1.75 -8.82 -0.24
N PRO A 128 2.88 -9.11 -0.91
CA PRO A 128 3.05 -10.36 -1.65
C PRO A 128 2.93 -11.59 -0.74
N GLY A 129 2.47 -12.72 -1.28
CA GLY A 129 2.30 -13.97 -0.53
C GLY A 129 3.57 -14.46 0.17
N ASN A 130 4.74 -14.29 -0.46
CA ASN A 130 6.03 -14.65 0.12
C ASN A 130 6.33 -13.87 1.40
N GLN A 131 6.00 -12.58 1.42
CA GLN A 131 6.16 -11.72 2.60
C GLN A 131 5.17 -12.13 3.70
N ASN A 132 3.93 -12.45 3.37
CA ASN A 132 2.94 -12.94 4.34
C ASN A 132 3.36 -14.27 4.99
N ASN A 133 3.94 -15.18 4.20
CA ASN A 133 4.49 -16.44 4.71
C ASN A 133 5.65 -16.19 5.69
N LEU A 134 6.56 -15.29 5.35
CA LEU A 134 7.68 -14.92 6.20
C LEU A 134 7.22 -14.27 7.51
N ILE A 135 6.24 -13.34 7.45
CA ILE A 135 5.62 -12.74 8.64
C ILE A 135 5.01 -13.82 9.55
N ARG A 136 4.35 -14.83 8.99
CA ARG A 136 3.76 -15.94 9.77
C ARG A 136 4.86 -16.75 10.47
N GLN A 137 5.94 -17.06 9.78
CA GLN A 137 7.07 -17.81 10.35
C GLN A 137 7.76 -17.01 11.46
N ILE A 138 8.02 -15.72 11.24
CA ILE A 138 8.58 -14.81 12.25
C ILE A 138 7.70 -14.80 13.51
N ARG A 139 6.38 -14.65 13.37
CA ARG A 139 5.45 -14.69 14.52
C ARG A 139 5.47 -16.03 15.26
N GLN A 140 5.55 -17.14 14.52
CA GLN A 140 5.60 -18.47 15.13
C GLN A 140 6.89 -18.66 15.94
N ILE A 141 8.02 -18.18 15.43
CA ILE A 141 9.30 -18.18 16.13
C ILE A 141 9.26 -17.28 17.35
N GLN A 142 8.76 -16.05 17.22
CA GLN A 142 8.60 -15.11 18.33
C GLN A 142 7.78 -15.73 19.47
N ASN A 143 6.59 -16.27 19.17
CA ASN A 143 5.74 -16.91 20.18
C ASN A 143 6.43 -18.10 20.86
N ARG A 144 7.16 -18.92 20.09
CA ARG A 144 7.90 -20.07 20.64
C ARG A 144 9.07 -19.63 21.51
N TYR A 145 9.82 -18.62 21.09
CA TYR A 145 10.92 -18.05 21.87
C TYR A 145 10.42 -17.44 23.18
N GLU A 146 9.33 -16.68 23.13
CA GLU A 146 8.67 -16.13 24.31
C GLU A 146 8.26 -17.24 25.29
N GLN A 147 7.74 -18.36 24.78
CA GLN A 147 7.33 -19.49 25.61
C GLN A 147 8.51 -20.23 26.26
N ILE A 148 9.63 -20.39 25.55
CA ILE A 148 10.79 -21.15 26.05
C ILE A 148 11.70 -20.28 26.93
N HIS A 149 11.95 -19.04 26.52
CA HIS A 149 12.95 -18.16 27.11
C HIS A 149 12.37 -17.04 27.98
N ASN A 150 11.04 -16.92 28.05
CA ASN A 150 10.32 -15.85 28.77
C ASN A 150 10.77 -14.44 28.38
N ARG A 151 11.22 -14.26 27.12
CA ARG A 151 11.61 -12.97 26.54
C ARG A 151 11.31 -12.93 25.04
N PRO A 152 11.09 -11.74 24.45
CA PRO A 152 10.97 -11.61 23.01
C PRO A 152 12.28 -12.02 22.32
N ALA A 153 12.16 -12.64 21.15
CA ALA A 153 13.29 -12.98 20.30
C ALA A 153 13.93 -11.73 19.68
N THR A 154 15.26 -11.70 19.59
CA THR A 154 15.96 -10.63 18.87
C THR A 154 15.89 -10.85 17.36
N ILE A 155 16.15 -9.80 16.58
CA ILE A 155 16.15 -9.90 15.10
C ILE A 155 17.21 -10.90 14.62
N GLU A 156 18.37 -10.95 15.30
CA GLU A 156 19.46 -11.86 14.99
C GLU A 156 19.07 -13.32 15.27
N GLU A 157 18.43 -13.60 16.40
CA GLU A 157 17.96 -14.95 16.74
C GLU A 157 16.90 -15.48 15.76
N ILE A 158 15.99 -14.59 15.33
CA ILE A 158 14.98 -14.93 14.31
C ILE A 158 15.66 -15.20 12.96
N ALA A 159 16.67 -14.42 12.61
CA ALA A 159 17.43 -14.56 11.37
C ALA A 159 18.22 -15.87 11.32
N ASP A 160 18.91 -16.22 12.42
CA ASP A 160 19.66 -17.46 12.57
C ASP A 160 18.74 -18.69 12.48
N GLU A 161 17.56 -18.63 13.08
CA GLU A 161 16.61 -19.74 13.04
C GLU A 161 15.91 -19.91 11.67
N LEU A 162 15.72 -18.81 10.94
CA LEU A 162 15.12 -18.82 9.59
C LEU A 162 16.15 -19.00 8.47
N ASP A 163 17.45 -18.99 8.78
CA ASP A 163 18.56 -19.02 7.82
C ASP A 163 18.45 -17.89 6.77
N ILE A 164 18.19 -16.66 7.23
CA ILE A 164 18.05 -15.47 6.39
C ILE A 164 18.83 -14.29 6.97
N GLU A 165 19.09 -13.28 6.14
CA GLU A 165 19.81 -12.09 6.58
C GLU A 165 18.97 -11.26 7.59
N PRO A 166 19.57 -10.73 8.68
CA PRO A 166 18.85 -9.91 9.66
C PRO A 166 18.26 -8.62 9.07
N THR A 167 18.85 -8.10 7.99
CA THR A 167 18.29 -6.98 7.22
C THR A 167 16.93 -7.32 6.63
N LYS A 168 16.78 -8.55 6.09
CA LYS A 168 15.52 -9.04 5.52
C LYS A 168 14.43 -9.20 6.58
N VAL A 169 14.79 -9.68 7.77
CA VAL A 169 13.86 -9.76 8.91
C VAL A 169 13.38 -8.36 9.29
N ARG A 170 14.29 -7.39 9.38
CA ARG A 170 13.96 -5.99 9.71
C ARG A 170 13.02 -5.37 8.68
N GLU A 171 13.31 -5.52 7.38
CA GLU A 171 12.44 -5.05 6.30
C GLU A 171 11.05 -5.66 6.37
N THR A 172 10.97 -6.97 6.63
CA THR A 172 9.69 -7.71 6.70
C THR A 172 8.86 -7.27 7.90
N MET A 173 9.51 -7.05 9.05
CA MET A 173 8.85 -6.51 10.24
C MET A 173 8.36 -5.08 10.03
N ALA A 174 9.15 -4.23 9.38
CA ALA A 174 8.76 -2.86 9.03
C ALA A 174 7.57 -2.85 8.05
N ALA A 175 7.59 -3.71 7.03
CA ALA A 175 6.50 -3.86 6.07
C ALA A 175 5.20 -4.42 6.71
N ASN A 176 5.30 -5.11 7.85
CA ASN A 176 4.15 -5.62 8.58
C ASN A 176 3.44 -4.55 9.44
N SER A 177 3.95 -3.31 9.50
CA SER A 177 3.29 -2.20 10.20
C SER A 177 1.85 -1.98 9.70
N ARG A 178 0.93 -1.76 10.64
CA ARG A 178 -0.47 -1.43 10.31
C ARG A 178 -0.61 0.09 10.24
N GLY A 179 -1.34 0.57 9.24
CA GLY A 179 -1.71 1.98 9.16
C GLY A 179 -2.57 2.39 10.35
N VAL A 180 -2.37 3.62 10.81
CA VAL A 180 -3.20 4.28 11.83
C VAL A 180 -4.05 5.33 11.10
N SER A 181 -5.27 5.57 11.57
CA SER A 181 -6.13 6.61 10.98
C SER A 181 -5.58 8.00 11.32
N LEU A 182 -5.60 8.91 10.35
CA LEU A 182 -5.29 10.32 10.60
C LEU A 182 -6.38 11.01 11.44
N ASP A 183 -7.60 10.50 11.37
CA ASP A 183 -8.75 10.97 12.15
C ASP A 183 -8.78 10.37 13.57
N SER A 184 -7.81 9.52 13.93
CA SER A 184 -7.73 9.01 15.29
C SER A 184 -7.47 10.18 16.26
N PRO A 185 -8.28 10.30 17.34
CA PRO A 185 -8.04 11.32 18.35
C PRO A 185 -6.71 11.05 19.04
N LEU A 186 -5.99 12.11 19.41
CA LEU A 186 -4.72 11.99 20.13
C LEU A 186 -4.93 11.52 21.57
N GLN A 187 -6.04 11.94 22.19
CA GLN A 187 -6.44 11.57 23.53
C GLN A 187 -7.97 11.48 23.60
N ASP A 188 -8.51 10.56 24.41
CA ASP A 188 -9.95 10.22 24.42
C ASP A 188 -10.90 11.39 24.76
N ASP A 189 -10.41 12.45 25.41
CA ASP A 189 -11.19 13.62 25.84
C ASP A 189 -10.91 14.90 25.00
N GLU A 190 -10.03 14.82 24.00
CA GLU A 190 -9.67 15.96 23.15
C GLU A 190 -10.26 15.82 21.74
N ASP A 191 -10.63 16.96 21.13
CA ASP A 191 -11.09 17.00 19.74
C ASP A 191 -9.92 17.00 18.73
N GLY A 192 -8.68 17.03 19.20
CA GLY A 192 -7.48 17.05 18.35
C GLY A 192 -7.20 15.69 17.70
N THR A 193 -7.02 15.69 16.39
CA THR A 193 -6.71 14.51 15.57
C THR A 193 -5.23 14.43 15.24
N LEU A 194 -4.77 13.24 14.80
CA LEU A 194 -3.40 13.08 14.30
C LEU A 194 -3.13 13.99 13.08
N LEU A 195 -4.16 14.24 12.27
CA LEU A 195 -4.09 15.15 11.12
C LEU A 195 -3.69 16.57 11.54
N ASP A 196 -4.21 17.07 12.66
CA ASP A 196 -3.97 18.45 13.13
C ASP A 196 -2.51 18.70 13.55
N VAL A 197 -1.79 17.64 13.90
CA VAL A 197 -0.39 17.71 14.36
C VAL A 197 0.60 17.33 13.27
N THR A 198 0.13 16.71 12.18
CA THR A 198 1.02 16.23 11.12
C THR A 198 1.44 17.41 10.23
N PRO A 199 2.75 17.77 10.17
CA PRO A 199 3.21 18.87 9.34
C PRO A 199 3.13 18.50 7.86
N ASP A 200 2.69 19.44 7.02
CA ASP A 200 2.80 19.30 5.57
C ASP A 200 4.22 19.65 5.14
N THR A 201 4.98 18.64 4.73
CA THR A 201 6.38 18.78 4.28
C THR A 201 6.51 19.25 2.83
N LYS A 202 5.41 19.38 2.09
CA LYS A 202 5.41 19.85 0.70
C LYS A 202 5.20 21.36 0.58
N LEU A 203 4.72 22.01 1.65
CA LEU A 203 4.59 23.46 1.66
C LEU A 203 5.96 24.07 1.94
N ASP A 204 6.46 24.80 0.95
CA ASP A 204 7.61 25.67 1.16
C ASP A 204 7.27 26.73 2.21
N ALA A 205 8.29 27.20 2.93
CA ALA A 205 8.12 28.36 3.80
C ALA A 205 7.56 29.53 3.00
N THR A 206 6.64 30.31 3.58
CA THR A 206 6.04 31.49 2.93
C THR A 206 7.10 32.44 2.36
N ASP A 207 8.22 32.55 3.07
CA ASP A 207 9.32 33.44 2.73
C ASP A 207 10.23 32.86 1.65
N ALA A 208 10.16 31.56 1.37
CA ALA A 208 11.00 30.91 0.35
C ALA A 208 10.69 31.46 -1.05
N SER A 209 9.44 31.75 -1.36
CA SER A 209 9.06 32.37 -2.64
C SER A 209 9.62 33.79 -2.77
N LEU A 210 9.51 34.61 -1.71
CA LEU A 210 10.03 35.98 -1.69
C LEU A 210 11.56 36.01 -1.75
N ASN A 211 12.22 35.08 -1.06
CA ASN A 211 13.67 34.93 -1.09
C ASN A 211 14.15 34.51 -2.48
N ASN A 212 13.45 33.58 -3.14
CA ASN A 212 13.75 33.21 -4.53
C ASN A 212 13.54 34.39 -5.50
N GLU A 213 12.45 35.15 -5.37
CA GLU A 213 12.22 36.32 -6.21
C GLU A 213 13.30 37.41 -6.00
N SER A 214 13.67 37.66 -4.74
CA SER A 214 14.74 38.60 -4.38
C SER A 214 16.09 38.13 -4.93
N LEU A 215 16.39 36.83 -4.83
CA LEU A 215 17.58 36.21 -5.41
C LEU A 215 17.60 36.39 -6.93
N HIS A 216 16.49 36.16 -7.63
CA HIS A 216 16.40 36.36 -9.08
C HIS A 216 16.70 37.80 -9.49
N VAL A 217 16.12 38.78 -8.79
CA VAL A 217 16.33 40.22 -9.09
C VAL A 217 17.77 40.63 -8.82
N GLU A 218 18.34 40.22 -7.68
CA GLU A 218 19.74 40.51 -7.36
C GLU A 218 20.70 39.84 -8.35
N LEU A 219 20.44 38.58 -8.72
CA LEU A 219 21.26 37.83 -9.66
C LEU A 219 21.23 38.50 -11.05
N ASP A 220 20.07 38.93 -11.55
CA ASP A 220 19.97 39.64 -12.83
C ASP A 220 20.71 40.99 -12.80
N ASN A 221 20.59 41.76 -11.71
CA ASN A 221 21.32 43.02 -11.52
C ASN A 221 22.85 42.82 -11.44
N LEU A 222 23.30 41.75 -10.78
CA LEU A 222 24.72 41.40 -10.68
C LEU A 222 25.28 40.93 -12.02
N LEU A 223 24.53 40.10 -12.75
CA LEU A 223 24.94 39.67 -14.09
C LEU A 223 25.06 40.87 -15.04
N LYS A 224 24.10 41.79 -15.03
CA LYS A 224 24.13 43.00 -15.87
C LYS A 224 25.27 43.96 -15.52
N SER A 225 25.62 44.09 -14.24
CA SER A 225 26.67 45.04 -13.81
C SER A 225 28.09 44.50 -13.98
N MET A 226 28.29 43.18 -13.94
CA MET A 226 29.63 42.57 -13.93
C MET A 226 30.09 42.04 -15.29
N LEU A 227 29.15 41.73 -16.18
CA LEU A 227 29.41 41.02 -17.42
C LEU A 227 28.95 41.84 -18.61
N LYS A 228 29.61 41.62 -19.75
CA LYS A 228 29.08 42.13 -21.03
C LYS A 228 27.84 41.33 -21.42
N GLU A 229 26.92 41.91 -22.18
CA GLU A 229 25.66 41.27 -22.60
C GLU A 229 25.86 39.84 -23.14
N ARG A 230 26.88 39.63 -23.98
CA ARG A 230 27.24 38.30 -24.51
C ARG A 230 27.71 37.30 -23.44
N GLU A 231 28.44 37.76 -22.43
CA GLU A 231 28.93 36.91 -21.35
C GLU A 231 27.78 36.54 -20.38
N ALA A 232 26.89 37.49 -20.11
CA ALA A 232 25.69 37.28 -19.30
C ALA A 232 24.72 36.30 -19.98
N LEU A 233 24.47 36.44 -21.28
CA LEU A 233 23.62 35.53 -22.05
C LEU A 233 24.14 34.09 -22.01
N ILE A 234 25.44 33.88 -22.25
CA ILE A 234 26.06 32.55 -22.19
C ILE A 234 25.88 31.94 -20.79
N ILE A 235 26.06 32.72 -19.72
CA ILE A 235 25.85 32.21 -18.35
C ILE A 235 24.38 31.85 -18.12
N LYS A 236 23.43 32.73 -18.50
CA LYS A 236 22.00 32.45 -18.32
C LYS A 236 21.58 31.17 -19.03
N GLU A 237 21.97 30.99 -20.29
CA GLU A 237 21.60 29.80 -21.07
C GLU A 237 22.29 28.53 -20.58
N THR A 238 23.57 28.61 -20.18
CA THR A 238 24.29 27.42 -19.69
C THR A 238 23.86 26.94 -18.32
N PHE A 239 23.25 27.80 -17.49
CA PHE A 239 22.77 27.44 -16.15
C PHE A 239 21.24 27.46 -16.04
N GLY A 240 20.54 27.76 -17.13
CA GLY A 240 19.08 27.83 -17.15
C GLY A 240 18.49 28.93 -16.27
N ILE A 241 19.12 30.10 -16.22
CA ILE A 241 18.62 31.26 -15.45
C ILE A 241 17.61 32.00 -16.31
N ASP A 242 16.33 31.99 -15.91
CA ASP A 242 15.18 32.53 -16.66
C ASP A 242 14.90 31.85 -18.02
N CYS A 243 15.62 30.77 -18.35
CA CYS A 243 15.52 30.03 -19.60
C CYS A 243 15.85 28.54 -19.37
N PRO A 244 15.47 27.61 -20.26
CA PRO A 244 15.88 26.21 -20.12
C PRO A 244 17.41 26.07 -20.21
N GLU A 245 17.98 25.17 -19.42
CA GLU A 245 19.41 24.85 -19.48
C GLU A 245 19.76 24.29 -20.87
N LYS A 246 20.68 24.96 -21.55
CA LYS A 246 21.17 24.58 -22.88
C LYS A 246 22.59 24.02 -22.77
N SER A 247 22.87 23.02 -23.60
CA SER A 247 24.22 22.49 -23.74
C SER A 247 25.15 23.53 -24.37
N GLN A 248 26.46 23.40 -24.14
CA GLN A 248 27.45 24.28 -24.78
C GLN A 248 27.40 24.21 -26.31
N GLU A 249 26.93 23.10 -26.88
CA GLU A 249 26.78 22.92 -28.31
C GLU A 249 25.60 23.73 -28.85
N GLU A 250 24.45 23.68 -28.17
CA GLU A 250 23.26 24.47 -28.52
C GLU A 250 23.55 25.97 -28.44
N VAL A 251 24.17 26.42 -27.32
CA VAL A 251 24.59 27.81 -27.14
C VAL A 251 25.60 28.24 -28.21
N SER A 252 26.47 27.33 -28.67
CA SER A 252 27.45 27.61 -29.72
C SER A 252 26.80 27.79 -31.11
N GLN A 253 25.77 26.99 -31.41
CA GLN A 253 25.00 27.09 -32.65
C GLN A 253 24.21 28.39 -32.71
N GLU A 254 23.57 28.76 -31.60
CA GLU A 254 22.74 29.98 -31.51
C GLU A 254 23.55 31.27 -31.59
N LEU A 255 24.75 31.28 -31.00
CA LEU A 255 25.64 32.45 -31.02
C LEU A 255 26.63 32.48 -32.20
N GLY A 256 26.63 31.44 -33.05
CA GLY A 256 27.56 31.30 -34.18
C GLY A 256 29.03 31.21 -33.75
N LEU A 257 29.29 30.56 -32.60
CA LEU A 257 30.62 30.41 -32.01
C LEU A 257 31.06 28.94 -32.03
N THR A 258 32.35 28.69 -31.84
CA THR A 258 32.82 27.31 -31.58
C THR A 258 32.51 26.92 -30.13
N ARG A 259 32.26 25.63 -29.89
CA ARG A 259 32.06 25.07 -28.54
C ARG A 259 33.15 25.50 -27.54
N GLU A 260 34.41 25.42 -27.97
CA GLU A 260 35.55 25.82 -27.15
C GLU A 260 35.54 27.33 -26.85
N ARG A 261 35.05 28.16 -27.77
CA ARG A 261 34.91 29.60 -27.53
C ARG A 261 33.84 29.91 -26.48
N VAL A 262 32.71 29.22 -26.50
CA VAL A 262 31.67 29.33 -25.47
C VAL A 262 32.22 28.91 -24.10
N ARG A 263 32.97 27.80 -24.04
CA ARG A 263 33.65 27.33 -22.82
C ARG A 263 34.59 28.40 -22.24
N GLN A 264 35.44 28.98 -23.08
CA GLN A 264 36.38 30.03 -22.67
C GLN A 264 35.68 31.28 -22.14
N ILE A 265 34.59 31.71 -22.81
CA ILE A 265 33.83 32.88 -22.37
C ILE A 265 33.17 32.60 -21.02
N ARG A 266 32.56 31.43 -20.84
CA ARG A 266 31.97 30.99 -19.58
C ARG A 266 32.98 30.98 -18.43
N GLU A 267 34.16 30.40 -18.63
CA GLU A 267 35.20 30.37 -17.58
C GLU A 267 35.72 31.76 -17.21
N ARG A 268 35.91 32.63 -18.20
CA ARG A 268 36.30 34.04 -17.95
C ARG A 268 35.20 34.80 -17.21
N ALA A 269 33.94 34.56 -17.57
CA ALA A 269 32.77 35.14 -16.93
C ALA A 269 32.66 34.71 -15.46
N LEU A 270 32.80 33.40 -15.17
CA LEU A 270 32.84 32.88 -13.79
C LEU A 270 34.01 33.43 -12.98
N LEU A 271 35.20 33.57 -13.59
CA LEU A 271 36.35 34.20 -12.94
C LEU A 271 36.10 35.68 -12.60
N LYS A 272 35.39 36.42 -13.46
CA LYS A 272 35.00 37.81 -13.18
C LYS A 272 34.00 37.90 -12.04
N ILE A 273 32.96 37.04 -12.04
CA ILE A 273 31.99 36.96 -10.94
C ILE A 273 32.71 36.68 -9.62
N ARG A 274 33.59 35.68 -9.60
CA ARG A 274 34.33 35.27 -8.39
C ARG A 274 35.24 36.37 -7.82
N LYS A 275 35.79 37.25 -8.67
CA LYS A 275 36.67 38.36 -8.26
C LYS A 275 35.91 39.62 -7.85
N SER A 276 34.61 39.70 -8.13
CA SER A 276 33.82 40.88 -7.82
C SER A 276 33.50 40.95 -6.32
N PRO A 277 33.63 42.13 -5.68
CA PRO A 277 33.20 42.32 -4.29
C PRO A 277 31.67 42.13 -4.13
N ASN A 278 30.89 42.34 -5.18
CA ASN A 278 29.43 42.23 -5.14
C ASN A 278 28.95 40.77 -5.10
N ALA A 279 29.81 39.80 -5.45
CA ALA A 279 29.49 38.38 -5.26
C ALA A 279 29.28 38.00 -3.78
N LYS A 280 29.74 38.85 -2.85
CA LYS A 280 29.47 38.68 -1.41
C LYS A 280 28.01 38.91 -1.04
N GLN A 281 27.24 39.64 -1.86
CA GLN A 281 25.80 39.84 -1.61
C GLN A 281 25.03 38.53 -1.79
N LEU A 282 25.41 37.71 -2.78
CA LEU A 282 24.82 36.40 -3.02
C LEU A 282 25.11 35.36 -1.92
N LEU A 283 26.12 35.59 -1.06
CA LEU A 283 26.37 34.72 0.10
C LEU A 283 25.25 34.79 1.15
N ALA A 284 24.42 35.84 1.14
CA ALA A 284 23.29 35.96 2.06
C ALA A 284 22.14 34.98 1.75
N TYR A 285 22.15 34.37 0.57
CA TYR A 285 21.14 33.43 0.09
C TYR A 285 21.60 31.96 0.15
N LEU A 286 22.76 31.70 0.78
CA LEU A 286 23.34 30.37 1.04
C LEU A 286 23.07 29.92 2.47
#